data_AF-A0A977Q2G5-F1
#
_entry.id   AF-A0A977Q2G5-F1
#
_cell.length_a   1.000
_cell.length_b   1.000
_cell.length_c   1.000
_cell.angle_alpha   90.00
_cell.angle_beta   90.00
_cell.angle_gamma   90.00
#
_symmetry.space_group_name_H-M   'P 1'
#
loop_
_entity.id
_entity.type
_entity.pdbx_description
1 polymer ?
#
loop_
_entity_poly.entity_id
_entity_poly.type
_entity_poly.pdbx_seq_one_letter_code
_entity_poly.pdbx_strand_id
1 'polypeptide(L)'
;MLNVRLSDDTENELARYCLDEGVSKSMVVKEALEAYLVQRRKTKSPFEAGADLFGQEGSGSKNNSTSYKKKLKQKLHAKHAH
;
A
#
# COMPACT_ATOMS: atom_id res chain seq x y z
N MET A 1 -10.55 6.59 23.15
CA MET A 1 -10.77 5.16 23.49
C MET A 1 -11.33 4.47 22.27
N LEU A 2 -10.68 3.39 21.83
CA LEU A 2 -11.17 2.50 20.79
C LEU A 2 -11.77 1.28 21.50
N ASN A 3 -13.04 0.97 21.24
CA ASN A 3 -13.68 -0.24 21.75
C ASN A 3 -13.75 -1.26 20.62
N VAL A 4 -13.04 -2.37 20.77
CA VAL A 4 -13.02 -3.47 19.80
C VAL A 4 -13.64 -4.69 20.45
N ARG A 5 -14.59 -5.32 19.76
CA ARG A 5 -15.16 -6.59 20.21
C ARG A 5 -14.23 -7.72 19.78
N LEU A 6 -13.72 -8.46 20.75
CA LEU A 6 -12.95 -9.69 20.53
C LEU A 6 -13.84 -10.90 20.81
N SER A 7 -13.43 -12.06 20.30
CA SER A 7 -14.04 -13.32 20.73
C SER A 7 -13.53 -13.69 22.12
N ASP A 8 -14.33 -14.45 22.88
CA ASP A 8 -13.96 -14.86 24.25
C ASP A 8 -12.63 -15.63 24.27
N ASP A 9 -12.38 -16.47 23.25
CA ASP A 9 -11.13 -17.22 23.10
C ASP A 9 -9.93 -16.28 22.94
N THR A 10 -10.04 -15.28 22.05
CA THR A 10 -8.97 -14.31 21.80
C THR A 10 -8.69 -13.44 23.02
N GLU A 11 -9.74 -13.06 23.77
CA GLU A 11 -9.55 -12.27 24.98
C GLU A 11 -8.86 -13.07 26.09
N ASN A 12 -9.21 -14.35 26.25
CA ASN A 12 -8.55 -15.25 27.19
C ASN A 12 -7.08 -15.48 26.83
N GLU A 13 -6.78 -15.69 25.55
CA GLU A 13 -5.41 -15.84 25.06
C GLU A 13 -4.58 -14.56 25.29
N LEU A 14 -5.14 -13.39 24.95
CA LEU A 14 -4.50 -12.11 25.21
C LEU A 14 -4.24 -11.88 26.70
N ALA A 15 -5.19 -12.24 27.57
CA ALA A 15 -5.03 -12.11 29.02
C ALA A 15 -3.92 -13.01 29.56
N ARG A 16 -3.80 -14.25 29.07
CA ARG A 16 -2.71 -15.17 29.45
C ARG A 16 -1.36 -14.63 29.01
N TYR A 17 -1.24 -14.21 27.75
CA TYR A 17 -0.02 -13.59 27.23
C TYR A 17 0.41 -12.37 28.07
N CYS A 18 -0.53 -11.50 28.42
CA CYS A 18 -0.23 -10.33 29.25
C CYS A 18 0.24 -10.70 30.67
N LEU A 19 -0.28 -11.80 31.22
CA LEU A 19 0.13 -12.30 32.54
C LEU A 19 1.55 -12.86 32.50
N ASP A 20 1.87 -13.64 31.47
CA ASP A 20 3.16 -14.31 31.31
C ASP A 20 4.29 -13.32 31.04
N GLU A 21 4.06 -12.34 30.17
CA GLU A 21 5.05 -11.34 29.76
C GLU A 21 5.06 -10.08 30.64
N GLY A 22 4.11 -9.94 31.57
CA GLY A 22 4.00 -8.78 32.46
C GLY A 22 3.67 -7.46 31.74
N VAL A 23 3.11 -7.52 30.54
CA VAL A 23 2.75 -6.37 29.71
C VAL A 23 1.27 -6.03 29.79
N SER A 24 0.93 -4.76 29.58
CA SER A 24 -0.49 -4.34 29.58
C SER A 24 -1.19 -4.71 28.27
N LYS A 25 -2.46 -5.09 28.34
CA LYS A 25 -3.31 -5.36 27.15
C LYS A 25 -3.25 -4.22 26.12
N SER A 26 -3.26 -2.97 26.58
CA SER A 26 -3.21 -1.78 25.72
C SER A 26 -1.89 -1.70 24.92
N MET A 27 -0.76 -2.03 25.54
CA MET A 27 0.55 -2.06 24.88
C MET A 27 0.57 -3.11 23.77
N VAL A 28 0.13 -4.33 24.08
CA VAL A 28 0.09 -5.43 23.10
C VAL A 28 -0.81 -5.11 21.91
N VAL A 29 -2.00 -4.57 22.17
CA VAL A 29 -2.93 -4.16 21.10
C VAL A 29 -2.34 -3.04 20.24
N LYS A 30 -1.65 -2.08 20.86
CA LYS A 30 -0.98 -0.99 20.13
C LYS A 30 0.11 -1.53 19.20
N GLU A 31 0.99 -2.38 19.72
CA GLU A 31 2.08 -2.97 18.92
C GLU A 31 1.55 -3.84 17.79
N ALA A 32 0.51 -4.66 18.06
CA ALA A 32 -0.13 -5.47 17.04
C ALA A 32 -0.73 -4.62 15.90
N LEU A 33 -1.39 -3.50 16.24
CA LEU A 33 -1.93 -2.55 15.28
C LEU A 33 -0.82 -1.89 14.45
N GLU A 34 0.27 -1.46 15.09
CA GLU A 34 1.41 -0.89 14.38
C GLU A 34 2.02 -1.88 13.40
N ALA A 35 2.26 -3.12 13.84
CA ALA A 35 2.77 -4.21 13.00
C ALA A 35 1.83 -4.49 11.82
N TYR A 36 0.52 -4.59 12.06
CA TYR A 36 -0.48 -4.81 11.02
C TYR A 36 -0.49 -3.69 9.97
N LEU A 37 -0.45 -2.42 10.39
CA LEU A 37 -0.45 -1.28 9.48
C LEU A 37 0.88 -1.14 8.72
N VAL A 38 2.01 -1.51 9.32
CA VAL A 38 3.30 -1.57 8.63
C VAL A 38 3.29 -2.68 7.58
N GLN A 39 2.80 -3.87 7.94
CA GLN A 39 2.69 -4.98 7.00
C GLN A 39 1.78 -4.61 5.81
N ARG A 40 0.63 -3.98 6.09
CA ARG A 40 -0.29 -3.49 5.05
C ARG A 40 0.33 -2.42 4.14
N ARG A 41 1.25 -1.60 4.65
CA ARG A 41 2.01 -0.63 3.84
C ARG A 41 3.13 -1.28 3.04
N LYS A 42 3.72 -2.37 3.54
CA LYS A 42 4.76 -3.14 2.84
C LYS A 42 4.19 -3.94 1.68
N THR A 43 2.92 -4.34 1.72
CA THR A 43 2.16 -4.77 0.54
C THR A 43 1.84 -3.56 -0.33
N LYS A 44 2.87 -2.92 -0.90
CA LYS A 44 2.73 -2.08 -2.10
C LYS A 44 1.93 -2.89 -3.12
N SER A 45 0.98 -2.25 -3.79
CA SER A 45 0.31 -2.94 -4.90
C SER A 45 1.38 -3.42 -5.91
N PRO A 46 1.18 -4.53 -6.63
CA PRO A 46 2.15 -4.99 -7.64
C PRO A 46 2.57 -3.88 -8.62
N PHE A 47 1.67 -2.94 -8.89
CA PHE A 47 1.93 -1.72 -9.65
C PHE A 47 2.92 -0.78 -8.95
N GLU A 48 2.70 -0.45 -7.67
CA GLU A 48 3.61 0.41 -6.89
C GLU A 48 4.97 -0.25 -6.65
N ALA A 49 5.02 -1.57 -6.53
CA ALA A 49 6.28 -2.32 -6.41
C ALA A 49 7.11 -2.26 -7.71
N GLY A 50 6.46 -2.25 -8.88
CA GLY A 50 7.11 -2.14 -10.19
C GLY A 50 7.31 -0.72 -10.71
N ALA A 51 6.79 0.31 -10.02
CA ALA A 51 6.76 1.70 -10.50
C ALA A 51 8.14 2.29 -10.84
N ASP A 52 9.18 1.82 -10.16
CA ASP A 52 10.56 2.26 -10.37
C ASP A 52 11.25 1.52 -11.53
N LEU A 53 10.73 0.36 -11.91
CA LEU A 53 11.19 -0.47 -13.04
C LEU A 53 10.45 -0.13 -14.34
N PHE A 54 9.22 0.37 -14.25
CA PHE A 54 8.46 0.77 -15.44
C PHE A 54 9.07 1.98 -16.14
N GLY A 55 9.37 1.83 -17.44
CA GLY A 55 9.87 2.91 -18.28
C GLY A 55 11.38 3.16 -18.21
N GLN A 56 12.15 2.29 -17.54
CA GLN A 56 13.62 2.32 -17.59
C GLN A 56 14.16 1.96 -18.99
N GLU A 57 13.56 0.97 -19.67
CA GLU A 57 13.97 0.50 -21.02
C GLU A 57 12.94 0.90 -22.11
N GLY A 58 12.47 2.14 -22.09
CA GLY A 58 11.50 2.64 -23.08
C GLY A 58 11.51 4.17 -23.18
N SER A 59 10.55 4.74 -23.92
CA SER A 59 10.43 6.17 -24.34
C SER A 59 10.55 7.30 -23.28
N GLY A 60 11.02 7.03 -22.05
CA GLY A 60 11.30 8.00 -20.99
C GLY A 60 10.07 8.65 -20.36
N SER A 61 8.87 8.29 -20.84
CA SER A 61 7.63 8.96 -20.48
C SER A 61 6.70 8.01 -19.74
N LYS A 62 6.59 8.22 -18.41
CA LYS A 62 5.65 7.51 -17.53
C LYS A 62 4.18 7.83 -17.81
N ASN A 63 3.88 8.82 -18.67
CA ASN A 63 2.53 9.33 -18.89
C ASN A 63 1.93 9.02 -20.28
N ASN A 64 2.44 8.00 -20.97
CA ASN A 64 1.98 7.66 -22.32
C ASN A 64 0.51 7.23 -22.36
N SER A 65 0.04 6.50 -21.35
CA SER A 65 -1.34 5.98 -21.32
C SER A 65 -2.39 7.08 -21.15
N THR A 66 -2.12 8.12 -20.35
CA THR A 66 -3.10 9.20 -20.14
C THR A 66 -3.03 10.27 -21.23
N SER A 67 -1.83 10.55 -21.76
CA SER A 67 -1.60 11.60 -22.77
C SER A 67 -1.65 11.10 -24.22
N TYR A 68 -1.96 9.81 -24.43
CA TYR A 68 -1.93 9.12 -25.73
C TYR A 68 -2.65 9.91 -26.83
N LYS A 69 -3.92 10.29 -26.59
CA LYS A 69 -4.75 11.00 -27.58
C LYS A 69 -4.16 12.36 -27.97
N LYS A 70 -3.60 13.09 -27.00
CA LYS A 70 -2.98 14.41 -27.23
C LYS A 70 -1.71 14.27 -28.08
N LYS A 71 -0.85 13.28 -27.77
CA LYS A 71 0.37 12.98 -28.53
C LYS A 71 0.06 12.52 -29.95
N LEU A 72 -0.94 11.66 -30.13
CA LEU A 72 -1.35 11.18 -31.44
C LEU A 72 -1.86 12.33 -32.33
N LYS A 73 -2.71 13.20 -31.77
CA LYS A 73 -3.22 14.37 -32.48
C LYS A 73 -2.10 15.32 -32.91
N GLN A 74 -1.12 15.58 -32.04
CA GLN A 74 0.06 16.38 -32.39
C GLN A 74 0.89 15.75 -33.52
N LYS A 75 1.13 14.43 -33.49
CA LYS A 75 1.87 13.73 -34.57
C LYS A 75 1.13 13.79 -35.91
N LEU A 76 -0.19 13.63 -35.91
CA LEU A 76 -1.01 13.73 -37.11
C LEU A 76 -1.00 15.15 -37.69
N HIS A 77 -1.18 16.18 -36.85
CA HIS A 77 -1.07 17.57 -37.30
C HIS A 77 0.31 17.88 -37.88
N ALA A 78 1.39 17.44 -37.24
CA ALA A 78 2.76 17.64 -37.75
C ALA A 78 2.98 16.96 -39.12
N LYS A 79 2.34 15.82 -39.37
CA LYS A 79 2.43 15.09 -40.65
C LYS A 79 1.63 15.76 -41.78
N HIS A 80 0.55 16.46 -41.44
CA HIS A 80 -0.38 17.10 -42.38
C HIS A 80 -0.23 18.63 -42.44
N ALA A 81 0.84 19.18 -41.85
CA ALA A 81 1.15 20.62 -41.85
C ALA A 81 1.91 21.08 -43.12
N HIS A 82 1.98 20.23 -44.15
CA HIS A 82 2.63 20.51 -45.42
C HIS A 82 1.67 20.24 -46.58
#